data_AF-A0A919XUT0-F1
#
_entry.id   AF-A0A919XUT0-F1
#
_cell.length_a   1.000
_cell.length_b   1.000
_cell.length_c   1.000
_cell.angle_alpha   90.00
_cell.angle_beta   90.00
_cell.angle_gamma   90.00
#
_symmetry.space_group_name_H-M   'P 1'
#
loop_
_entity.id
_entity.type
_entity.pdbx_description
1 polymer ?
#
loop_
_entity_poly.entity_id
_entity_poly.type
_entity_poly.pdbx_seq_one_letter_code
_entity_poly.pdbx_strand_id
1 'polypeptide(L)' 'MQATKRATIVGETTSGGAHPTGQFDVGQGFLAFIPHSRSISPITKTDWEGTGVIPDVQVPADQALQKAIELIVDAKSK' A
#
# COMPACT_ATOMS: atom_id res chain seq x y z
N MET A 1 3.12 2.98 8.30
CA MET A 1 2.23 3.73 9.23
C MET A 1 1.17 2.84 9.87
N GLN A 2 0.40 2.09 9.08
CA GLN A 2 -0.60 1.14 9.56
C GLN A 2 -0.01 0.06 10.49
N ALA A 3 1.02 -0.68 10.04
CA ALA A 3 1.65 -1.73 10.86
C ALA A 3 2.22 -1.21 12.20
N THR A 4 2.65 0.05 12.25
CA THR A 4 3.14 0.73 13.46
C THR A 4 2.02 1.39 14.28
N LYS A 5 0.75 1.24 13.88
CA LYS A 5 -0.43 1.85 14.50
C LYS A 5 -0.36 3.38 14.65
N ARG A 6 0.30 4.05 13.69
CA ARG A 6 0.45 5.52 13.67
C ARG A 6 -0.53 6.24 12.74
N ALA A 7 -1.26 5.50 11.92
CA ALA A 7 -2.31 6.03 11.07
C ALA A 7 -3.42 4.98 10.93
N THR A 8 -4.64 5.45 10.74
CA THR A 8 -5.77 4.66 10.23
C THR A 8 -5.84 4.89 8.73
N ILE A 9 -5.83 3.82 7.94
CA ILE A 9 -5.92 3.85 6.49
C ILE A 9 -7.38 3.73 6.08
N VAL A 10 -7.86 4.65 5.24
CA VAL A 10 -9.26 4.71 4.78
C VAL A 10 -9.27 4.76 3.25
N GLY A 11 -10.09 3.92 2.62
CA GLY A 11 -10.24 3.89 1.15
C GLY A 11 -10.31 2.48 0.60
N GLU A 12 -9.73 2.28 -0.59
CA GLU A 12 -9.67 0.99 -1.29
C GLU A 12 -8.32 0.29 -1.11
N THR A 13 -8.30 -1.03 -1.35
CA THR A 13 -7.05 -1.79 -1.39
C THR A 13 -6.16 -1.27 -2.51
N THR A 14 -4.90 -0.97 -2.21
CA THR A 14 -3.96 -0.50 -3.22
C THR A 14 -3.60 -1.61 -4.21
N SER A 15 -3.04 -1.24 -5.37
CA SER A 15 -2.72 -2.19 -6.45
C SER A 15 -1.62 -3.21 -6.12
N GLY A 16 -0.83 -2.99 -5.06
CA GLY A 16 0.16 -3.96 -4.61
C GLY A 16 1.49 -3.94 -5.37
N GLY A 17 1.93 -2.79 -5.90
CA GLY A 17 3.31 -2.62 -6.37
C GLY A 17 4.23 -2.19 -5.23
N ALA A 18 5.19 -3.02 -4.85
CA ALA A 18 6.12 -2.84 -3.73
C ALA A 18 7.59 -3.03 -4.12
N HIS A 19 7.89 -3.90 -5.08
CA HIS A 19 9.26 -4.30 -5.41
C HIS A 19 9.85 -3.41 -6.51
N PRO A 20 10.99 -2.73 -6.26
CA PRO A 20 11.71 -2.00 -7.30
C PRO A 20 12.09 -2.92 -8.47
N THR A 21 11.68 -2.51 -9.66
CA THR A 21 11.91 -3.24 -10.92
C THR A 21 12.89 -2.45 -11.78
N GLY A 22 13.93 -3.14 -12.25
CA GLY A 22 14.93 -2.60 -13.17
C GLY A 22 14.75 -3.17 -14.57
N GLN A 23 15.22 -2.44 -15.58
CA GLN A 23 15.31 -2.90 -16.95
C GLN A 23 16.71 -3.49 -17.20
N PHE A 24 16.76 -4.70 -17.75
CA PHE A 24 17.98 -5.44 -18.03
C PHE A 24 18.02 -5.82 -19.50
N ASP A 25 19.11 -5.49 -20.19
CA ASP A 25 19.37 -5.96 -21.54
C ASP A 25 19.72 -7.45 -21.50
N VAL A 26 19.00 -8.26 -22.29
CA VAL A 26 19.23 -9.72 -22.39
C VAL A 26 19.73 -10.14 -23.77
N GLY A 27 20.16 -9.17 -24.59
CA GLY A 27 20.70 -9.35 -25.92
C GLY A 27 19.66 -9.30 -27.04
N GLN A 28 20.14 -9.18 -28.29
CA GLN A 28 19.31 -9.18 -29.51
C GLN A 28 18.15 -8.15 -29.52
N GLY A 29 18.30 -7.05 -28.77
CA GLY A 29 17.28 -6.01 -28.65
C GLY A 29 16.13 -6.35 -27.69
N PHE A 30 16.23 -7.46 -26.94
CA PHE A 30 15.27 -7.81 -25.90
C PHE A 30 15.62 -7.18 -24.56
N LEU A 31 14.58 -6.83 -23.82
CA LEU A 31 14.67 -6.25 -22.48
C LEU A 31 13.84 -7.08 -21.50
N ALA A 32 14.41 -7.35 -20.34
CA ALA A 32 13.73 -7.97 -19.21
C ALA A 32 13.49 -6.94 -18.11
N PHE A 33 12.28 -6.93 -17.55
CA PHE A 33 11.95 -6.14 -16.37
C PHE A 33 12.00 -7.08 -15.16
N ILE A 34 13.01 -6.89 -14.31
CA ILE A 34 13.31 -7.82 -13.22
C ILE A 34 13.21 -7.08 -11.87
N PRO A 35 12.39 -7.56 -10.92
CA PRO A 35 12.41 -7.05 -9.56
C PRO A 35 13.73 -7.46 -8.90
N HIS A 36 14.50 -6.49 -8.44
CA HIS A 36 15.85 -6.73 -7.91
C HIS A 36 15.95 -6.47 -6.40
N SER A 37 14.86 -6.06 -5.74
CA SER A 37 14.83 -5.84 -4.30
C SER A 37 13.41 -5.90 -3.75
N ARG A 38 13.27 -6.17 -2.45
CA ARG A 38 12.00 -6.14 -1.72
C ARG A 38 12.16 -5.55 -0.32
N SER A 39 11.15 -4.83 0.15
CA SER A 39 11.13 -4.23 1.49
C SER A 39 10.33 -5.06 2.46
N ILE A 40 10.98 -5.81 3.35
CA ILE A 40 10.28 -6.63 4.35
C ILE A 40 10.02 -5.81 5.61
N SER A 41 8.75 -5.71 6.01
CA SER A 41 8.38 -5.09 7.29
C SER A 41 8.86 -5.94 8.47
N PRO A 42 9.52 -5.36 9.48
CA PRO A 42 9.92 -6.10 10.67
C PRO A 42 8.72 -6.50 11.55
N ILE A 43 7.54 -5.90 11.34
CA ILE A 43 6.32 -6.16 12.12
C ILE A 43 5.50 -7.27 11.48
N THR A 44 5.14 -7.13 10.21
CA THR A 44 4.28 -8.09 9.51
C THR A 44 5.07 -9.27 8.92
N LYS A 45 6.41 -9.19 8.93
CA LYS A 45 7.33 -10.17 8.33
C LYS A 45 7.10 -10.41 6.83
N THR A 46 6.41 -9.47 6.18
CA THR A 46 6.08 -9.50 4.75
C THR A 46 6.09 -8.08 4.17
N ASP A 47 5.69 -7.95 2.92
CA ASP A 47 5.47 -6.70 2.19
C ASP A 47 4.05 -6.67 1.57
N TRP A 48 3.75 -5.63 0.78
CA TRP A 48 2.44 -5.42 0.17
C TRP A 48 2.41 -5.81 -1.33
N GLU A 49 3.43 -6.50 -1.84
CA GLU A 49 3.47 -6.92 -3.24
C GLU A 49 2.32 -7.89 -3.55
N GLY A 50 1.60 -7.65 -4.66
CA GLY A 50 0.52 -8.50 -5.16
C GLY A 50 -0.78 -8.48 -4.34
N THR A 51 -0.75 -8.07 -3.08
CA THR A 51 -1.93 -7.97 -2.20
C THR A 51 -2.39 -6.55 -1.95
N GLY A 52 -1.48 -5.57 -2.06
CA GLY A 52 -1.76 -4.20 -1.69
C GLY A 52 -1.79 -3.96 -0.18
N VAL A 53 -1.97 -2.70 0.18
CA VAL A 53 -2.28 -2.31 1.56
C VAL A 53 -3.79 -2.34 1.71
N ILE A 54 -4.29 -3.26 2.55
CA ILE A 54 -5.70 -3.36 2.90
C ILE A 54 -6.02 -2.25 3.91
N PRO A 55 -6.97 -1.33 3.62
CA PRO A 55 -7.33 -0.25 4.53
C PRO A 55 -7.94 -0.76 5.85
N ASP A 56 -7.76 0.00 6.92
CA ASP A 56 -8.43 -0.28 8.21
C ASP A 56 -9.95 0.00 8.10
N VAL A 57 -10.34 0.95 7.25
CA VAL A 57 -11.73 1.26 6.93
C VAL A 57 -11.89 1.23 5.41
N GLN A 58 -12.56 0.21 4.90
CA GLN A 58 -12.74 0.01 3.48
C GLN A 58 -13.98 0.75 2.95
N VAL A 59 -13.76 1.66 2.01
CA VAL A 59 -14.79 2.45 1.32
C VAL A 59 -14.35 2.75 -0.10
N PRO A 60 -15.26 3.03 -1.04
CA PRO A 60 -14.91 3.54 -2.35
C PRO A 60 -13.96 4.75 -2.28
N ALA A 61 -13.00 4.83 -3.21
CA ALA A 61 -11.94 5.84 -3.15
C ALA A 61 -12.47 7.28 -3.16
N ASP A 62 -13.58 7.53 -3.87
CA ASP A 62 -14.28 8.81 -3.93
C ASP A 62 -14.92 9.23 -2.59
N GLN A 63 -15.21 8.27 -1.71
CA GLN A 63 -15.79 8.48 -0.38
C GLN A 63 -14.75 8.53 0.75
N ALA A 64 -13.50 8.15 0.47
CA ALA A 64 -12.46 7.97 1.48
C ALA A 64 -12.21 9.24 2.32
N LEU A 65 -12.16 10.41 1.67
CA LEU A 65 -11.93 11.69 2.37
C LEU A 65 -13.07 12.01 3.32
N GLN A 66 -14.32 11.94 2.85
CA GLN A 66 -15.49 12.20 3.68
C GLN A 66 -15.50 11.25 4.88
N LYS A 67 -15.25 9.95 4.63
CA LYS A 67 -15.25 8.97 5.70
C LYS A 67 -14.16 9.23 6.74
N ALA A 68 -12.97 9.63 6.32
CA ALA A 68 -11.89 9.98 7.23
C ALA A 68 -12.25 11.20 8.10
N ILE A 69 -12.92 12.21 7.55
CA ILE A 69 -13.38 13.39 8.32
C ILE A 69 -14.41 12.98 9.37
N GLU A 70 -15.40 12.16 9.01
CA GLU A 70 -16.40 11.63 9.95
C GLU A 70 -15.72 10.94 11.16
N LEU A 71 -14.76 10.05 10.89
CA LEU A 71 -14.04 9.32 11.93
C LEU A 71 -13.26 10.25 12.87
N ILE A 72 -12.68 11.33 12.35
CA ILE A 72 -11.94 12.31 13.16
C ILE A 72 -12.89 13.10 14.05
N VAL A 73 -14.05 13.51 13.54
CA VAL A 73 -15.07 14.23 14.32
C VAL A 73 -15.59 13.33 15.45
N ASP A 74 -15.97 12.10 15.13
CA ASP A 74 -16.47 11.13 16.12
C ASP A 74 -15.44 10.84 17.22
N ALA A 75 -14.16 10.74 16.86
CA ALA A 75 -13.07 10.50 17.82
C ALA A 75 -12.81 11.69 18.76
N LYS A 76 -13.09 12.93 18.33
CA LYS A 76 -12.97 14.14 19.16
C LYS A 76 -14.19 14.37 20.06
N SER A 77 -15.32 13.76 19.74
CA SER A 77 -16.53 13.83 20.55
C SER A 77 -16.54 12.86 21.73
N LYS A 78 -15.50 12.01 21.86
CA LYS A 78 -15.23 11.15 23.01
C LYS A 78 -14.11 11.74 23.86
#